data_AF-A0A4Q3VJR8-F1
#
_entry.id   AF-A0A4Q3VJR8-F1
#
_cell.length_a   1.000
_cell.length_b   1.000
_cell.length_c   1.000
_cell.angle_alpha   90.00
_cell.angle_beta   90.00
_cell.angle_gamma   90.00
#
_symmetry.space_group_name_H-M   'P 1'
#
loop_
_entity.id
_entity.type
_entity.pdbx_description
1 polymer ?
#
loop_
_entity_poly.entity_id
_entity_poly.type
_entity_poly.pdbx_seq_one_letter_code
_entity_poly.pdbx_strand_id
1 'polypeptide(L)'
;MKKVALYLSVFALFLFLSSCRDEALDRIIAGQALRLSQQNMVISTRNDSIHYSLLFLIRTREFESMVEYYSAFEELHDANDALLSQIVMAKKNVYGNATASLFRQYSKFMSSFRKLRSEVIKPEYEMPYANAFIDLDQTNFAIQYGSATDSLTKLSQLLTLEADLSQNYRTFLQNVFKRYTPGCPFFNSHEVLILPGKRIYKKGEQLDVRFIYGFYLRSLHGEAMIENRRVMPDAGIFKYSRKINESPGNHKIACDITLTKLGERHS
;
A
#
# COMPACT_ATOMS: atom_id res chain seq x y z
N MET A 1 -18.85 46.95 -53.93
CA MET A 1 -19.32 46.99 -52.53
C MET A 1 -20.01 45.71 -52.05
N LYS A 2 -20.99 45.13 -52.78
CA LYS A 2 -21.72 43.93 -52.32
C LYS A 2 -20.86 42.67 -52.04
N LYS A 3 -19.77 42.47 -52.78
CA LYS A 3 -18.86 41.32 -52.57
C LYS A 3 -18.03 41.42 -51.28
N VAL A 4 -17.66 42.63 -50.85
CA VAL A 4 -16.84 42.87 -49.64
C VAL A 4 -17.65 42.60 -48.36
N ALA A 5 -18.94 42.96 -48.35
CA ALA A 5 -19.83 42.69 -47.23
C ALA A 5 -20.05 41.17 -47.01
N LEU A 6 -20.10 40.38 -48.09
CA LEU A 6 -20.27 38.92 -48.01
C LEU A 6 -19.05 38.25 -47.37
N TYR A 7 -17.83 38.62 -47.76
CA TYR A 7 -16.61 38.08 -47.17
C TYR A 7 -16.45 38.45 -45.69
N LEU A 8 -16.82 39.66 -45.30
CA LEU A 8 -16.83 40.09 -43.89
C LEU A 8 -17.85 39.30 -43.05
N SER A 9 -19.04 39.04 -43.58
CA SER A 9 -20.05 38.22 -42.88
C SER A 9 -19.63 36.75 -42.74
N VAL A 10 -18.99 36.17 -43.76
CA VAL A 10 -18.47 34.79 -43.70
C VAL A 10 -17.27 34.70 -42.75
N PHE A 11 -16.38 35.70 -42.75
CA PHE A 11 -15.25 35.76 -41.82
C PHE A 11 -15.69 35.95 -40.37
N ALA A 12 -16.66 36.83 -40.11
CA ALA A 12 -17.25 37.01 -38.79
C ALA A 12 -17.97 35.74 -38.32
N LEU A 13 -18.69 35.04 -39.19
CA LEU A 13 -19.31 33.75 -38.88
C LEU A 13 -18.25 32.68 -38.57
N PHE A 14 -17.13 32.66 -39.29
CA PHE A 14 -16.00 31.76 -39.02
C PHE A 14 -15.34 32.05 -37.67
N LEU A 15 -15.14 33.33 -37.33
CA LEU A 15 -14.63 33.74 -36.02
C LEU A 15 -15.59 33.37 -34.88
N PHE A 16 -16.90 33.56 -35.10
CA PHE A 16 -17.93 33.22 -34.11
C PHE A 16 -18.04 31.70 -33.89
N LEU A 17 -18.00 30.91 -34.98
CA LEU A 17 -18.05 29.45 -34.90
C LEU A 17 -16.79 28.84 -34.28
N SER A 18 -15.61 29.42 -34.56
CA SER A 18 -14.35 29.02 -33.88
C SER A 18 -14.39 29.38 -32.39
N SER A 19 -14.86 30.59 -32.04
CA SER A 19 -14.99 31.03 -30.64
C SER A 19 -15.97 30.17 -29.83
N CYS A 20 -17.09 29.75 -30.42
CA CYS A 20 -18.04 28.85 -29.74
C CYS A 20 -17.49 27.43 -29.56
N ARG A 21 -16.63 26.97 -30.47
CA ARG A 21 -15.96 25.67 -30.36
C ARG A 21 -14.95 25.65 -29.21
N ASP A 22 -14.22 26.74 -29.05
CA ASP A 22 -13.24 26.91 -27.97
C ASP A 22 -13.92 27.01 -26.60
N GLU A 23 -15.03 27.75 -26.48
CA GLU A 23 -15.80 27.79 -25.23
C GLU A 23 -16.44 26.44 -24.84
N ALA A 24 -16.88 25.66 -25.82
CA ALA A 24 -17.45 24.34 -25.57
C ALA A 24 -16.36 23.35 -25.12
N LEU A 25 -15.18 23.44 -25.73
CA LEU A 25 -14.01 22.64 -25.35
C LEU A 25 -13.53 23.00 -23.94
N ASP A 26 -13.43 24.29 -23.62
CA ASP A 26 -13.05 24.79 -22.30
C ASP A 26 -14.01 24.31 -21.21
N ARG A 27 -15.32 24.32 -21.48
CA ARG A 27 -16.34 23.77 -20.57
C ARG A 27 -16.18 22.27 -20.34
N ILE A 28 -15.86 21.50 -21.38
CA ILE A 28 -15.61 20.05 -21.24
C ILE A 28 -14.37 19.81 -20.38
N ILE A 29 -13.27 20.52 -20.64
CA ILE A 29 -12.02 20.36 -19.89
C ILE A 29 -12.21 20.80 -18.43
N ALA A 30 -12.92 21.90 -18.18
CA ALA A 30 -13.25 22.34 -16.83
C ALA A 30 -14.11 21.32 -16.08
N GLY A 31 -15.09 20.70 -16.75
CA GLY A 31 -15.90 19.62 -16.18
C GLY A 31 -15.08 18.37 -15.84
N GLN A 32 -14.14 17.98 -16.70
CA GLN A 32 -13.20 16.88 -16.44
C GLN A 32 -12.27 17.20 -15.28
N ALA A 33 -11.71 18.41 -15.23
CA ALA A 33 -10.85 18.87 -14.15
C ALA A 33 -11.55 18.84 -12.78
N LEU A 34 -12.81 19.28 -12.72
CA LEU A 34 -13.61 19.23 -11.51
C LEU A 34 -13.83 17.77 -11.04
N ARG A 35 -14.20 16.88 -11.96
CA ARG A 35 -14.41 15.46 -11.65
C ARG A 35 -13.12 14.80 -11.16
N LEU A 36 -11.99 15.07 -11.81
CA LEU A 36 -10.69 14.52 -11.42
C LEU A 36 -10.26 15.04 -10.04
N SER A 37 -10.48 16.33 -9.76
CA SER A 37 -10.21 16.91 -8.44
C SER A 37 -11.04 16.25 -7.33
N GLN A 38 -12.32 15.95 -7.58
CA GLN A 38 -13.17 15.25 -6.62
C GLN A 38 -12.70 13.81 -6.38
N GLN A 39 -12.29 13.11 -7.44
CA GLN A 39 -11.73 11.76 -7.34
C GLN A 39 -10.42 11.75 -6.54
N ASN A 40 -9.53 12.69 -6.81
CA ASN A 40 -8.26 12.84 -6.09
C ASN A 40 -8.50 13.05 -4.59
N MET A 41 -9.46 13.90 -4.23
CA MET A 41 -9.83 14.13 -2.83
C MET A 41 -10.29 12.85 -2.13
N VAL A 42 -11.19 12.08 -2.77
CA VAL A 42 -11.68 10.81 -2.21
C VAL A 42 -10.57 9.77 -2.06
N ILE A 43 -9.64 9.71 -3.03
CA ILE A 43 -8.50 8.79 -2.97
C ILE A 43 -7.54 9.20 -1.86
N SER A 44 -7.25 10.50 -1.72
CA SER A 44 -6.38 11.04 -0.66
C SER A 44 -6.90 10.65 0.73
N THR A 45 -8.18 10.92 1.02
CA THR A 45 -8.77 10.56 2.33
C THR A 45 -8.73 9.06 2.60
N ARG A 46 -8.89 8.23 1.56
CA ARG A 46 -8.74 6.78 1.70
C ARG A 46 -7.29 6.38 1.97
N ASN A 47 -6.33 7.05 1.36
CA ASN A 47 -4.91 6.80 1.61
C ASN A 47 -4.54 7.12 3.05
N ASP A 48 -5.01 8.24 3.60
CA ASP A 48 -4.81 8.61 5.00
C ASP A 48 -5.37 7.53 5.93
N SER A 49 -6.59 7.06 5.65
CA SER A 49 -7.23 5.99 6.43
C SER A 49 -6.42 4.69 6.40
N ILE A 50 -5.91 4.28 5.24
CA ILE A 50 -5.07 3.07 5.12
C ILE A 50 -3.73 3.28 5.83
N HIS A 51 -3.11 4.45 5.66
CA HIS A 51 -1.83 4.80 6.29
C HIS A 51 -1.93 4.75 7.81
N TYR A 52 -2.92 5.42 8.41
CA TYR A 52 -3.10 5.41 9.87
C TYR A 52 -3.46 4.02 10.40
N SER A 53 -4.23 3.23 9.63
CA SER A 53 -4.49 1.83 9.96
C SER A 53 -3.18 1.03 9.99
N LEU A 54 -2.30 1.20 9.00
CA LEU A 54 -1.00 0.55 8.97
C LEU A 54 -0.12 0.98 10.14
N LEU A 55 -0.01 2.28 10.42
CA LEU A 55 0.76 2.78 11.57
C LEU A 55 0.25 2.22 12.90
N PHE A 56 -1.08 2.13 13.06
CA PHE A 56 -1.69 1.52 14.25
C PHE A 56 -1.23 0.06 14.40
N LEU A 57 -1.34 -0.75 13.33
CA LEU A 57 -0.95 -2.17 13.31
C LEU A 57 0.56 -2.37 13.55
N ILE A 58 1.40 -1.47 13.03
CA ILE A 58 2.85 -1.50 13.27
C ILE A 58 3.14 -1.15 14.74
N ARG A 59 2.51 -0.09 15.27
CA ARG A 59 2.72 0.40 16.65
C ARG A 59 2.25 -0.59 17.70
N THR A 60 1.14 -1.30 17.45
CA THR A 60 0.63 -2.37 18.32
C THR A 60 1.45 -3.66 18.21
N ARG A 61 2.50 -3.68 17.36
CA ARG A 61 3.36 -4.83 17.05
C ARG A 61 2.63 -6.01 16.41
N GLU A 62 1.42 -5.78 15.89
CA GLU A 62 0.71 -6.79 15.12
C GLU A 62 1.43 -7.08 13.80
N PHE A 63 2.11 -6.08 13.23
CA PHE A 63 3.07 -6.25 12.14
C PHE A 63 4.50 -6.19 12.68
N GLU A 64 4.88 -7.18 13.48
CA GLU A 64 6.19 -7.24 14.17
C GLU A 64 7.38 -7.02 13.22
N SER A 65 7.31 -7.58 12.01
CA SER A 65 8.33 -7.43 10.97
C SER A 65 8.40 -6.04 10.32
N MET A 66 7.45 -5.15 10.62
CA MET A 66 7.40 -3.78 10.12
C MET A 66 7.75 -2.72 11.16
N VAL A 67 7.94 -3.10 12.42
CA VAL A 67 8.26 -2.16 13.51
C VAL A 67 9.54 -1.38 13.22
N GLU A 68 10.54 -2.04 12.65
CA GLU A 68 11.82 -1.41 12.26
C GLU A 68 11.68 -0.39 11.12
N TYR A 69 10.61 -0.46 10.33
CA TYR A 69 10.35 0.44 9.20
C TYR A 69 9.34 1.54 9.52
N TYR A 70 8.87 1.64 10.77
CA TYR A 70 7.87 2.62 11.20
C TYR A 70 8.27 4.05 10.79
N SER A 71 9.49 4.47 11.13
CA SER A 71 9.98 5.83 10.83
C SER A 71 10.09 6.08 9.32
N ALA A 72 10.52 5.09 8.54
CA ALA A 72 10.60 5.22 7.08
C ALA A 72 9.21 5.32 6.43
N PHE A 73 8.18 4.71 7.04
CA PHE A 73 6.79 4.79 6.60
C PHE A 73 6.18 6.18 6.87
N GLU A 74 6.46 6.77 8.03
CA GLU A 74 6.12 8.16 8.37
C GLU A 74 6.84 9.14 7.44
N GLU A 75 8.16 8.99 7.24
CA GLU A 75 8.95 9.83 6.32
C GLU A 75 8.39 9.85 4.89
N LEU A 76 7.90 8.71 4.39
CA LEU A 76 7.25 8.63 3.08
C LEU A 76 5.91 9.37 3.05
N HIS A 77 5.10 9.23 4.11
CA HIS A 77 3.81 9.90 4.22
C HIS A 77 3.97 11.42 4.30
N ASP A 78 4.89 11.91 5.14
CA ASP A 78 5.22 13.33 5.23
C ASP A 78 5.68 13.91 3.88
N ALA A 79 6.49 13.14 3.14
CA ALA A 79 6.94 13.55 1.81
C ALA A 79 5.80 13.57 0.77
N ASN A 80 4.85 12.62 0.86
CA ASN A 80 3.64 12.61 0.04
C ASN A 80 2.77 13.85 0.33
N ASP A 81 2.55 14.18 1.59
CA ASP A 81 1.72 15.32 2.01
C ASP A 81 2.34 16.66 1.62
N ALA A 82 3.68 16.77 1.73
CA ALA A 82 4.41 17.94 1.26
C ALA A 82 4.27 18.12 -0.26
N LEU A 83 4.31 17.03 -1.04
CA LEU A 83 4.12 17.07 -2.49
C LEU A 83 2.68 17.43 -2.86
N LEU A 84 1.68 16.80 -2.24
CA LEU A 84 0.26 17.13 -2.45
C LEU A 84 -0.04 18.60 -2.11
N SER A 85 0.49 19.09 -0.99
CA SER A 85 0.38 20.50 -0.60
C SER A 85 0.98 21.42 -1.66
N GLN A 86 2.15 21.08 -2.21
CA GLN A 86 2.79 21.84 -3.28
C GLN A 86 1.98 21.82 -4.58
N ILE A 87 1.31 20.71 -4.90
CA ILE A 87 0.39 20.61 -6.05
C ILE A 87 -0.84 21.51 -5.84
N VAL A 88 -1.44 21.49 -4.64
CA VAL A 88 -2.55 22.39 -4.30
C VAL A 88 -2.15 23.86 -4.44
N MET A 89 -0.96 24.24 -3.96
CA MET A 89 -0.44 25.60 -4.13
C MET A 89 -0.22 25.94 -5.61
N ALA A 90 0.31 25.02 -6.41
CA ALA A 90 0.52 25.21 -7.84
C ALA A 90 -0.80 25.38 -8.62
N LYS A 91 -1.85 24.64 -8.22
CA LYS A 91 -3.20 24.78 -8.78
C LYS A 91 -3.81 26.15 -8.48
N LYS A 92 -3.55 26.72 -7.28
CA LYS A 92 -4.01 28.07 -6.90
C LYS A 92 -3.23 29.19 -7.60
N ASN A 93 -1.93 29.00 -7.80
CA ASN A 93 -1.01 30.00 -8.34
C ASN A 93 -0.58 29.70 -9.78
N VAL A 94 -1.56 29.48 -10.69
CA VAL A 94 -1.34 29.06 -12.08
C VAL A 94 -0.30 29.92 -12.85
N TYR A 95 -0.02 31.13 -12.38
CA TYR A 95 0.88 32.12 -12.98
C TYR A 95 2.36 32.09 -12.51
N GLY A 96 2.76 31.19 -11.60
CA GLY A 96 4.14 31.10 -11.10
C GLY A 96 5.01 29.97 -11.69
N ASN A 97 6.35 30.13 -11.61
CA ASN A 97 7.36 29.10 -11.88
C ASN A 97 7.35 27.98 -10.79
N ALA A 98 6.21 27.29 -10.67
CA ALA A 98 6.00 26.23 -9.67
C ALA A 98 6.77 24.94 -9.99
N THR A 99 7.21 24.74 -11.23
CA THR A 99 7.78 23.48 -11.73
C THR A 99 9.03 23.05 -10.96
N ALA A 100 9.95 23.97 -10.65
CA ALA A 100 11.17 23.65 -9.90
C ALA A 100 10.87 23.28 -8.43
N SER A 101 9.89 23.93 -7.80
CA SER A 101 9.46 23.60 -6.43
C SER A 101 8.74 22.26 -6.39
N LEU A 102 7.84 22.00 -7.36
CA LEU A 102 7.16 20.73 -7.53
C LEU A 102 8.14 19.58 -7.72
N PHE A 103 9.11 19.76 -8.63
CA PHE A 103 10.13 18.74 -8.85
C PHE A 103 10.95 18.46 -7.59
N ARG A 104 11.34 19.50 -6.84
CA ARG A 104 12.06 19.32 -5.56
C ARG A 104 11.29 18.46 -4.56
N GLN A 105 9.98 18.69 -4.42
CA GLN A 105 9.16 17.87 -3.52
C GLN A 105 8.97 16.45 -4.06
N TYR A 106 8.80 16.31 -5.38
CA TYR A 106 8.73 15.02 -6.03
C TYR A 106 10.03 14.21 -5.86
N SER A 107 11.21 14.82 -5.99
CA SER A 107 12.48 14.14 -5.72
C SER A 107 12.62 13.68 -4.27
N LYS A 108 12.14 14.47 -3.30
CA LYS A 108 12.12 14.07 -1.89
C LYS A 108 11.21 12.87 -1.67
N PHE A 109 9.99 12.92 -2.21
CA PHE A 109 9.06 11.81 -2.20
C PHE A 109 9.67 10.53 -2.79
N MET A 110 10.27 10.62 -3.98
CA MET A 110 10.92 9.49 -4.62
C MET A 110 12.11 8.96 -3.80
N SER A 111 12.88 9.83 -3.16
CA SER A 111 13.98 9.44 -2.27
C SER A 111 13.46 8.63 -1.07
N SER A 112 12.44 9.12 -0.37
CA SER A 112 11.82 8.40 0.75
C SER A 112 11.21 7.07 0.29
N PHE A 113 10.55 7.06 -0.88
CA PHE A 113 9.99 5.84 -1.45
C PHE A 113 11.07 4.80 -1.78
N ARG A 114 12.19 5.21 -2.39
CA ARG A 114 13.31 4.29 -2.70
C ARG A 114 13.92 3.70 -1.43
N LYS A 115 14.15 4.53 -0.39
CA LYS A 115 14.66 4.08 0.92
C LYS A 115 13.74 3.02 1.52
N LEU A 116 12.46 3.34 1.67
CA LEU A 116 11.47 2.41 2.22
C LEU A 116 11.33 1.15 1.35
N ARG A 117 11.34 1.27 0.03
CA ARG A 117 11.30 0.13 -0.90
C ARG A 117 12.48 -0.81 -0.69
N SER A 118 13.71 -0.28 -0.58
CA SER A 118 14.90 -1.11 -0.37
C SER A 118 14.91 -1.82 0.98
N GLU A 119 14.27 -1.22 1.99
CA GLU A 119 14.21 -1.75 3.35
C GLU A 119 13.06 -2.76 3.52
N VAL A 120 11.87 -2.44 3.01
CA VAL A 120 10.63 -3.24 3.18
C VAL A 120 10.50 -4.33 2.12
N ILE A 121 10.83 -4.05 0.86
CA ILE A 121 10.64 -5.00 -0.26
C ILE A 121 11.97 -5.70 -0.53
N LYS A 122 12.24 -6.79 0.20
CA LYS A 122 13.40 -7.65 -0.09
C LYS A 122 13.30 -8.17 -1.55
N PRO A 123 14.40 -8.15 -2.34
CA PRO A 123 14.39 -8.48 -3.77
C PRO A 123 13.83 -9.88 -4.10
N GLU A 124 13.96 -10.81 -3.16
CA GLU A 124 13.50 -12.20 -3.24
C GLU A 124 11.98 -12.34 -3.30
N TYR A 125 11.24 -11.28 -2.99
CA TYR A 125 9.79 -11.23 -3.05
C TYR A 125 9.36 -10.17 -4.06
N GLU A 126 9.39 -10.52 -5.35
CA GLU A 126 8.82 -9.68 -6.40
C GLU A 126 7.35 -9.38 -6.07
N MET A 127 7.07 -8.14 -5.66
CA MET A 127 5.71 -7.66 -5.66
C MET A 127 5.29 -7.47 -7.12
N PRO A 128 4.16 -8.05 -7.59
CA PRO A 128 3.72 -7.95 -8.99
C PRO A 128 3.36 -6.53 -9.47
N TYR A 129 3.70 -5.48 -8.70
CA TYR A 129 3.41 -4.09 -8.98
C TYR A 129 4.57 -3.16 -8.55
N ALA A 130 5.81 -3.64 -8.54
CA ALA A 130 7.01 -2.95 -8.05
C ALA A 130 7.36 -1.61 -8.78
N ASN A 131 6.56 -1.18 -9.75
CA ASN A 131 6.68 0.10 -10.45
C ASN A 131 5.56 1.08 -10.08
N ALA A 132 5.15 1.09 -8.80
CA ALA A 132 4.09 2.00 -8.35
C ALA A 132 4.40 3.45 -8.73
N PHE A 133 5.66 3.90 -8.62
CA PHE A 133 6.03 5.25 -9.03
C PHE A 133 7.01 5.21 -10.20
N ILE A 134 6.70 5.93 -11.28
CA ILE A 134 7.65 6.25 -12.33
C ILE A 134 8.64 7.24 -11.73
N ASP A 135 9.94 6.97 -11.92
CA ASP A 135 11.03 7.80 -11.43
C ASP A 135 11.51 8.72 -12.56
N LEU A 136 11.16 10.00 -12.46
CA LEU A 136 11.44 11.00 -13.48
C LEU A 136 12.60 11.88 -13.03
N ASP A 137 13.57 12.10 -13.93
CA ASP A 137 14.51 13.20 -13.78
C ASP A 137 13.81 14.56 -14.00
N GLN A 138 14.54 15.66 -13.75
CA GLN A 138 13.98 17.00 -13.84
C GLN A 138 13.45 17.34 -15.24
N THR A 139 14.13 16.86 -16.28
CA THR A 139 13.79 17.13 -17.67
C THR A 139 12.50 16.42 -18.06
N ASN A 140 12.43 15.12 -17.79
CA ASN A 140 11.25 14.28 -18.06
C ASN A 140 10.05 14.72 -17.21
N PHE A 141 10.28 15.12 -15.96
CA PHE A 141 9.24 15.71 -15.11
C PHE A 141 8.69 17.01 -15.70
N ALA A 142 9.57 17.91 -16.17
CA ALA A 142 9.15 19.16 -16.78
C ALA A 142 8.38 18.93 -18.09
N ILE A 143 8.79 17.96 -18.91
CA ILE A 143 8.07 17.59 -20.13
C ILE A 143 6.65 17.11 -19.79
N GLN A 144 6.52 16.25 -18.79
CA GLN A 144 5.25 15.61 -18.43
C GLN A 144 4.29 16.53 -17.67
N TYR A 145 4.80 17.36 -16.75
CA TYR A 145 3.97 18.12 -15.80
C TYR A 145 4.22 19.62 -15.76
N GLY A 146 5.17 20.14 -16.55
CA GLY A 146 5.60 21.54 -16.49
C GLY A 146 5.75 22.26 -17.83
N SER A 147 5.35 21.61 -18.93
CA SER A 147 5.55 22.08 -20.31
C SER A 147 4.43 22.98 -20.82
N ALA A 148 3.25 22.94 -20.17
CA ALA A 148 2.10 23.72 -20.58
C ALA A 148 2.26 25.22 -20.29
N THR A 149 1.96 26.03 -21.29
CA THR A 149 1.96 27.50 -21.19
C THR A 149 0.57 28.06 -20.94
N ASP A 150 -0.48 27.38 -21.39
CA ASP A 150 -1.86 27.76 -21.13
C ASP A 150 -2.35 27.26 -19.76
N SER A 151 -3.20 28.08 -19.12
CA SER A 151 -3.65 27.86 -17.75
C SER A 151 -4.44 26.57 -17.55
N LEU A 152 -5.23 26.17 -18.56
CA LEU A 152 -6.13 25.03 -18.50
C LEU A 152 -5.39 23.71 -18.65
N THR A 153 -4.46 23.62 -19.60
CA THR A 153 -3.57 22.46 -19.75
C THR A 153 -2.63 22.33 -18.56
N LYS A 154 -2.12 23.44 -18.01
CA LYS A 154 -1.31 23.42 -16.78
C LYS A 154 -2.12 22.89 -15.59
N LEU A 155 -3.36 23.31 -15.42
CA LEU A 155 -4.26 22.75 -14.40
C LEU A 155 -4.50 21.26 -14.62
N SER A 156 -4.73 20.83 -15.86
CA SER A 156 -4.91 19.41 -16.21
C SER A 156 -3.66 18.59 -15.87
N GLN A 157 -2.45 19.07 -16.20
CA GLN A 157 -1.19 18.40 -15.88
C GLN A 157 -1.00 18.24 -14.36
N LEU A 158 -1.33 19.26 -13.57
CA LEU A 158 -1.25 19.20 -12.11
C LEU A 158 -2.26 18.21 -11.50
N LEU A 159 -3.48 18.15 -12.04
CA LEU A 159 -4.49 17.19 -11.60
C LEU A 159 -4.10 15.74 -11.96
N THR A 160 -3.46 15.54 -13.12
CA THR A 160 -2.90 14.24 -13.50
C THR A 160 -1.77 13.83 -12.55
N LEU A 161 -0.84 14.73 -12.24
CA LEU A 161 0.23 14.45 -11.27
C LEU A 161 -0.33 14.04 -9.89
N GLU A 162 -1.35 14.76 -9.41
CA GLU A 162 -2.03 14.44 -8.14
C GLU A 162 -2.73 13.08 -8.19
N ALA A 163 -3.38 12.75 -9.32
CA ALA A 163 -4.05 11.48 -9.52
C ALA A 163 -3.06 10.32 -9.55
N ASP A 164 -1.99 10.44 -10.32
CA ASP A 164 -0.92 9.45 -10.42
C ASP A 164 -0.29 9.21 -9.04
N LEU A 165 0.10 10.28 -8.34
CA LEU A 165 0.64 10.18 -6.99
C LEU A 165 -0.32 9.46 -6.04
N SER A 166 -1.58 9.90 -5.99
CA SER A 166 -2.58 9.36 -5.06
C SER A 166 -2.89 7.88 -5.34
N GLN A 167 -3.03 7.50 -6.60
CA GLN A 167 -3.37 6.14 -7.00
C GLN A 167 -2.18 5.19 -6.78
N ASN A 168 -0.97 5.64 -7.07
CA ASN A 168 0.24 4.86 -6.88
C ASN A 168 0.57 4.69 -5.40
N TYR A 169 0.38 5.74 -4.58
CA TYR A 169 0.52 5.68 -3.13
C TYR A 169 -0.50 4.72 -2.51
N ARG A 170 -1.76 4.79 -2.95
CA ARG A 170 -2.78 3.82 -2.55
C ARG A 170 -2.36 2.38 -2.83
N THR A 171 -1.90 2.13 -4.04
CA THR A 171 -1.48 0.80 -4.49
C THR A 171 -0.32 0.29 -3.63
N PHE A 172 0.65 1.15 -3.34
CA PHE A 172 1.74 0.86 -2.43
C PHE A 172 1.24 0.49 -1.02
N LEU A 173 0.42 1.34 -0.39
CA LEU A 173 -0.13 1.10 0.94
C LEU A 173 -0.92 -0.22 1.01
N GLN A 174 -1.77 -0.49 0.01
CA GLN A 174 -2.54 -1.72 -0.06
C GLN A 174 -1.65 -2.96 -0.21
N ASN A 175 -0.54 -2.84 -0.94
CA ASN A 175 0.40 -3.94 -1.09
C ASN A 175 1.16 -4.21 0.21
N VAL A 176 1.58 -3.17 0.92
CA VAL A 176 2.15 -3.30 2.27
C VAL A 176 1.13 -3.96 3.20
N PHE A 177 -0.11 -3.46 3.23
CA PHE A 177 -1.17 -4.05 4.04
C PHE A 177 -1.37 -5.53 3.74
N LYS A 178 -1.62 -5.88 2.47
CA LYS A 178 -1.80 -7.28 2.05
C LYS A 178 -0.62 -8.14 2.42
N ARG A 179 0.61 -7.65 2.21
CA ARG A 179 1.82 -8.43 2.45
C ARG A 179 2.00 -8.74 3.93
N TYR A 180 1.81 -7.77 4.81
CA TYR A 180 2.14 -7.91 6.23
C TYR A 180 0.96 -8.25 7.12
N THR A 181 -0.25 -8.34 6.57
CA THR A 181 -1.43 -8.84 7.32
C THR A 181 -1.17 -10.25 7.85
N PRO A 182 -1.39 -10.52 9.16
CA PRO A 182 -1.35 -11.85 9.73
C PRO A 182 -2.22 -12.84 8.95
N GLY A 183 -1.66 -13.99 8.58
CA GLY A 183 -2.34 -15.00 7.75
C GLY A 183 -2.21 -14.80 6.24
N CYS A 184 -1.47 -13.77 5.80
CA CYS A 184 -1.10 -13.63 4.40
C CYS A 184 -0.27 -14.85 3.93
N PRO A 185 -0.62 -15.49 2.79
CA PRO A 185 0.05 -16.70 2.32
C PRO A 185 1.56 -16.55 2.11
N PHE A 186 2.07 -15.32 2.02
CA PHE A 186 3.49 -15.05 1.79
C PHE A 186 4.38 -15.01 3.06
N PHE A 187 3.80 -15.05 4.27
CA PHE A 187 4.55 -15.14 5.54
C PHE A 187 4.21 -16.39 6.36
N ASN A 188 3.35 -17.25 5.82
CA ASN A 188 3.11 -18.55 6.43
C ASN A 188 4.40 -19.36 6.34
N SER A 189 4.89 -19.84 7.48
CA SER A 189 5.88 -20.91 7.46
C SER A 189 5.13 -22.18 7.11
N HIS A 190 5.47 -22.73 5.95
CA HIS A 190 4.95 -24.01 5.51
C HIS A 190 5.89 -25.08 6.03
N GLU A 191 5.34 -26.02 6.78
CA GLU A 191 6.08 -27.21 7.18
C GLU A 191 5.25 -28.45 6.90
N VAL A 192 5.94 -29.50 6.47
CA VAL A 192 5.40 -30.84 6.43
C VAL A 192 5.79 -31.51 7.75
N LEU A 193 4.82 -31.72 8.61
CA LEU A 193 5.00 -32.46 9.86
C LEU A 193 4.80 -33.95 9.57
N ILE A 194 5.81 -34.75 9.92
CA ILE A 194 5.74 -36.21 9.86
C ILE A 194 5.44 -36.71 11.27
N LEU A 195 4.24 -37.24 11.48
CA LEU A 195 3.80 -37.76 12.76
C LEU A 195 3.74 -39.29 12.71
N PRO A 196 4.74 -39.99 13.26
CA PRO A 196 4.68 -41.44 13.34
C PRO A 196 3.67 -41.86 14.42
N GLY A 197 2.84 -42.86 14.13
CA GLY A 197 1.89 -43.42 15.11
C GLY A 197 2.60 -44.06 16.32
N LYS A 198 3.80 -44.59 16.10
CA LYS A 198 4.72 -45.10 17.14
C LYS A 198 6.16 -44.65 16.85
N ARG A 199 6.97 -44.43 17.89
CA ARG A 199 8.39 -44.06 17.71
C ARG A 199 9.26 -45.20 17.18
N ILE A 200 8.90 -46.45 17.46
CA ILE A 200 9.68 -47.66 17.11
C ILE A 200 8.71 -48.72 16.58
N TYR A 201 9.09 -49.38 15.50
CA TYR A 201 8.36 -50.48 14.86
C TYR A 201 9.20 -51.75 14.85
N LYS A 202 8.55 -52.91 14.99
CA LYS A 202 9.18 -54.23 14.82
C LYS A 202 9.01 -54.73 13.39
N LYS A 203 9.90 -55.63 12.95
CA LYS A 203 9.80 -56.29 11.64
C LYS A 203 8.45 -57.03 11.53
N GLY A 204 7.69 -56.74 10.47
CA GLY A 204 6.36 -57.31 10.23
C GLY A 204 5.19 -56.50 10.79
N GLU A 205 5.45 -55.45 11.58
CA GLU A 205 4.39 -54.51 11.98
C GLU A 205 4.05 -53.54 10.85
N GLN A 206 2.77 -53.15 10.77
CA GLN A 206 2.33 -52.11 9.84
C GLN A 206 2.81 -50.74 10.31
N LEU A 207 3.52 -50.03 9.42
CA LEU A 207 3.96 -48.66 9.63
C LEU A 207 2.76 -47.70 9.49
N ASP A 208 2.45 -46.96 10.54
CA ASP A 208 1.47 -45.86 10.52
C ASP A 208 2.20 -44.52 10.61
N VAL A 209 2.13 -43.73 9.53
CA VAL A 209 2.75 -42.41 9.44
C VAL A 209 1.75 -41.45 8.83
N ARG A 210 1.53 -40.32 9.51
CA ARG A 210 0.70 -39.23 9.00
C ARG A 210 1.58 -38.08 8.54
N PHE A 211 1.30 -37.60 7.34
CA PHE A 211 1.90 -36.39 6.80
C PHE A 211 0.88 -35.27 6.94
N ILE A 212 1.23 -34.24 7.70
CA ILE A 212 0.39 -33.06 7.87
C ILE A 212 1.11 -31.89 7.20
N TYR A 213 0.49 -31.35 6.16
CA TYR A 213 0.90 -30.06 5.63
C TYR A 213 0.22 -28.96 6.47
N GLY A 214 1.03 -28.26 7.25
CA GLY A 214 0.56 -27.24 8.19
C GLY A 214 0.99 -25.84 7.76
N PHE A 215 0.06 -24.90 7.90
CA PHE A 215 0.39 -23.48 7.92
C PHE A 215 0.42 -23.04 9.38
N TYR A 216 1.54 -22.47 9.83
CA TYR A 216 1.60 -21.84 11.15
C TYR A 216 2.00 -20.37 11.05
N LEU A 217 1.38 -19.58 11.92
CA LEU A 217 1.65 -18.15 12.06
C LEU A 217 2.85 -17.97 12.97
N ARG A 218 3.97 -17.43 12.47
CA ARG A 218 5.14 -17.13 13.30
C ARG A 218 4.84 -16.12 14.41
N SER A 219 4.04 -15.11 14.08
CA SER A 219 3.57 -14.11 15.04
C SER A 219 2.14 -14.45 15.43
N LEU A 220 2.00 -15.42 16.34
CA LEU A 220 0.72 -15.82 16.93
C LEU A 220 0.55 -15.14 18.29
N HIS A 221 -0.50 -14.34 18.46
CA HIS A 221 -0.89 -13.81 19.76
C HIS A 221 -1.97 -14.72 20.37
N GLY A 222 -1.56 -15.55 21.32
CA GLY A 222 -2.44 -16.47 22.01
C GLY A 222 -1.72 -17.16 23.16
N GLU A 223 -2.44 -18.02 23.84
CA GLU A 223 -1.91 -18.85 24.91
C GLU A 223 -2.49 -20.25 24.82
N ALA A 224 -1.70 -21.23 25.23
CA ALA A 224 -2.16 -22.59 25.42
C ALA A 224 -2.19 -22.91 26.91
N MET A 225 -3.25 -23.56 27.36
CA MET A 225 -3.34 -24.20 28.67
C MET A 225 -3.06 -25.69 28.47
N ILE A 226 -1.88 -26.15 28.89
CA ILE A 226 -1.44 -27.54 28.75
C ILE A 226 -1.23 -28.11 30.15
N GLU A 227 -2.06 -29.09 30.54
CA GLU A 227 -2.06 -29.68 31.90
C GLU A 227 -2.05 -28.60 33.01
N ASN A 228 -2.95 -27.61 32.90
CA ASN A 228 -3.08 -26.44 33.79
C ASN A 228 -1.86 -25.50 33.82
N ARG A 229 -0.95 -25.59 32.85
CA ARG A 229 0.16 -24.65 32.69
C ARG A 229 -0.08 -23.75 31.50
N ARG A 230 0.06 -22.45 31.72
CA ARG A 230 0.02 -21.44 30.67
C ARG A 230 1.33 -21.48 29.87
N VAL A 231 1.22 -21.68 28.57
CA VAL A 231 2.32 -21.73 27.62
C VAL A 231 2.11 -20.66 26.56
N MET A 232 3.09 -19.78 26.40
CA MET A 232 3.10 -18.79 25.33
C MET A 232 3.77 -19.37 24.09
N PRO A 233 3.31 -19.02 22.88
CA PRO A 233 3.94 -19.47 21.65
C PRO A 233 5.28 -18.78 21.48
N ASP A 234 6.28 -19.52 21.03
CA ASP A 234 7.58 -19.03 20.61
C ASP A 234 7.69 -19.23 19.09
N ALA A 235 7.71 -18.14 18.33
CA ALA A 235 7.62 -18.13 16.86
C ALA A 235 6.43 -18.97 16.32
N GLY A 236 5.28 -18.91 16.98
CA GLY A 236 4.07 -19.65 16.60
C GLY A 236 3.98 -21.07 17.15
N ILE A 237 5.01 -21.54 17.86
CA ILE A 237 5.11 -22.91 18.36
C ILE A 237 4.93 -22.92 19.88
N PHE A 238 3.91 -23.65 20.37
CA PHE A 238 3.74 -23.91 21.80
C PHE A 238 4.62 -25.09 22.23
N LYS A 239 5.69 -24.81 22.99
CA LYS A 239 6.62 -25.84 23.46
C LYS A 239 6.21 -26.34 24.85
N TYR A 240 5.93 -27.63 24.97
CA TYR A 240 5.62 -28.30 26.24
C TYR A 240 6.57 -29.46 26.51
N SER A 241 7.04 -29.57 27.75
CA SER A 241 7.81 -30.73 28.20
C SER A 241 7.48 -31.05 29.66
N ARG A 242 7.41 -32.35 29.98
CA ARG A 242 7.26 -32.83 31.35
C ARG A 242 8.09 -34.08 31.58
N LYS A 243 8.48 -34.30 32.83
CA LYS A 243 8.94 -35.60 33.28
C LYS A 243 7.72 -36.49 33.53
N ILE A 244 7.79 -37.74 33.09
CA ILE A 244 6.76 -38.75 33.36
C ILE A 244 7.21 -39.48 34.62
N ASN A 245 6.42 -39.35 35.69
CA ASN A 245 6.67 -39.99 36.98
C ASN A 245 5.64 -41.09 37.27
N GLU A 246 4.64 -41.22 36.41
CA GLU A 246 3.57 -42.21 36.51
C GLU A 246 4.04 -43.60 36.06
N SER A 247 3.31 -44.64 36.48
CA SER A 247 3.55 -46.01 36.04
C SER A 247 3.40 -46.16 34.51
N PRO A 248 4.11 -47.10 33.88
CA PRO A 248 4.04 -47.32 32.43
C PRO A 248 2.60 -47.49 31.94
N GLY A 249 2.20 -46.70 30.94
CA GLY A 249 0.85 -46.74 30.39
C GLY A 249 0.60 -45.67 29.34
N ASN A 250 -0.68 -45.55 28.94
CA ASN A 250 -1.13 -44.51 28.04
C ASN A 250 -1.50 -43.26 28.85
N HIS A 251 -0.81 -42.16 28.59
CA HIS A 251 -1.09 -40.87 29.22
C HIS A 251 -1.68 -39.91 28.18
N LYS A 252 -2.80 -39.27 28.52
CA LYS A 252 -3.41 -38.23 27.71
C LYS A 252 -2.92 -36.87 28.20
N ILE A 253 -2.53 -36.01 27.27
CA ILE A 253 -2.17 -34.61 27.56
C ILE A 253 -3.35 -33.76 27.09
N ALA A 254 -4.02 -33.08 28.04
CA ALA A 254 -5.06 -32.12 27.72
C ALA A 254 -4.42 -30.78 27.31
N CYS A 255 -4.92 -30.19 26.23
CA CYS A 255 -4.43 -28.94 25.67
C CYS A 255 -5.61 -28.12 25.15
N ASP A 256 -5.78 -26.91 25.70
CA ASP A 256 -6.73 -25.92 25.21
C ASP A 256 -5.96 -24.70 24.69
N ILE A 257 -6.22 -24.29 23.46
CA ILE A 257 -5.56 -23.14 22.84
C ILE A 257 -6.56 -22.00 22.72
N THR A 258 -6.22 -20.86 23.31
CA THR A 258 -6.98 -19.62 23.18
C THR A 258 -6.22 -18.66 22.29
N LEU A 259 -6.79 -18.35 21.13
CA LEU A 259 -6.26 -17.33 20.23
C LEU A 259 -6.90 -16.00 20.60
N THR A 260 -6.08 -14.97 20.82
CA THR A 260 -6.62 -13.62 21.08
C THR A 260 -7.01 -13.00 19.74
N LYS A 261 -8.27 -12.56 19.62
CA LYS A 261 -8.74 -11.89 18.41
C LYS A 261 -8.13 -10.48 18.35
N LEU A 262 -7.71 -10.07 17.15
CA LEU A 262 -7.21 -8.72 16.87
C LEU A 262 -8.24 -7.68 17.37
N GLY A 263 -7.81 -6.74 18.23
CA GLY A 263 -8.64 -5.62 18.72
C GLY A 263 -9.31 -5.78 20.10
N GLU A 264 -9.21 -6.93 20.78
CA GLU A 264 -9.81 -7.10 22.13
C GLU A 264 -8.89 -6.68 23.30
N ARG A 265 -7.65 -6.28 23.02
CA ARG A 265 -6.83 -5.59 24.02
C ARG A 265 -7.19 -4.11 24.01
N HIS A 266 -8.26 -3.76 24.73
CA HIS A 266 -8.50 -2.50 25.45
C HIS A 266 -10.02 -2.35 25.69
N SER A 267 -10.48 -2.99 26.76
CA SER A 267 -11.61 -2.52 27.58
C SER A 267 -11.20 -2.67 29.03
#